data_AF-A0A522DVY9-F1
#
_entry.id   AF-A0A522DVY9-F1
#
_cell.length_a   1.000
_cell.length_b   1.000
_cell.length_c   1.000
_cell.angle_alpha   90.00
_cell.angle_beta   90.00
_cell.angle_gamma   90.00
#
_symmetry.space_group_name_H-M   'P 1'
#
loop_
_entity.id
_entity.type
_entity.pdbx_description
1 polymer ?
#
loop_
_entity_poly.entity_id
_entity_poly.type
_entity_poly.pdbx_seq_one_letter_code
_entity_poly.pdbx_strand_id
1 'polypeptide(L)'
;MNNFTDPYDAEDVIINRKSSLPLVWFLPLIAFIVSGWLIYKAVSEKGPVVTISFPNADGLEVDKTRIKYLDVEVGKVTAINISDDLKSIRVTAQMNSDAETYLKQQTIFWVVRPQVGLGGVSGLGTLLSGPYIGIKPGGGHRQTRFTGLTSPPLLKSNAEGKQFILETNNLGSMQPGTPINFHGIIVGEVLSHELSAEANAIKLKVFINKPYDQFVRKNTRFWIDSGVDLSAGADGFKVRTGPLISLLSGGIAFRASAEDAADAIMAENSLFPLYDTYEQSSQVFYNNTLKYVMYFNGSVRGLTEGAPVQLRGIPIGKVTGISLELDKKTAEIRVPVTVELDPQRISIVNNLPGVSDKDVMEQL
;
A
#
# COMPACT_ATOMS: atom_id res chain seq x y z
N MET A 1 -49.72 55.77 -110.19
CA MET A 1 -50.32 55.08 -109.03
C MET A 1 -49.25 54.15 -108.47
N ASN A 2 -48.45 54.68 -107.52
CA ASN A 2 -48.44 54.31 -106.10
C ASN A 2 -47.64 53.01 -105.91
N ASN A 3 -46.31 53.06 -105.70
CA ASN A 3 -45.60 53.44 -104.48
C ASN A 3 -46.06 52.61 -103.27
N PHE A 4 -45.21 51.73 -102.74
CA PHE A 4 -44.97 51.50 -101.30
C PHE A 4 -43.75 50.57 -101.16
N THR A 5 -42.62 51.20 -100.84
CA THR A 5 -41.44 50.63 -100.18
C THR A 5 -41.78 50.23 -98.74
N ASP A 6 -41.25 49.10 -98.27
CA ASP A 6 -40.72 49.02 -96.91
C ASP A 6 -39.65 47.92 -96.82
N PRO A 7 -38.38 48.23 -96.49
CA PRO A 7 -37.37 47.25 -96.16
C PRO A 7 -37.48 46.92 -94.66
N TYR A 8 -37.63 45.63 -94.33
CA TYR A 8 -37.56 45.19 -92.94
C TYR A 8 -36.12 45.38 -92.43
N ASP A 9 -35.95 46.36 -91.54
CA ASP A 9 -34.79 46.51 -90.66
C ASP A 9 -34.71 45.29 -89.73
N ALA A 10 -33.69 44.46 -89.94
CA ALA A 10 -33.27 43.49 -88.95
C ALA A 10 -32.27 44.19 -88.01
N GLU A 11 -32.77 44.69 -86.88
CA GLU A 11 -31.91 45.16 -85.80
C GLU A 11 -31.00 44.03 -85.31
N ASP A 12 -29.68 44.24 -85.42
CA ASP A 12 -28.68 43.37 -84.83
C ASP A 12 -28.83 43.35 -83.30
N VAL A 13 -29.32 42.22 -82.77
CA VAL A 13 -29.45 41.99 -81.34
C VAL A 13 -28.08 41.78 -80.72
N ILE A 14 -27.55 42.81 -80.06
CA ILE A 14 -26.33 42.71 -79.25
C ILE A 14 -26.68 42.00 -77.93
N ILE A 15 -26.48 40.68 -77.89
CA ILE A 15 -26.65 39.87 -76.68
C ILE A 15 -25.47 40.13 -75.73
N ASN A 16 -25.66 41.02 -74.75
CA ASN A 16 -24.71 41.20 -73.66
C ASN A 16 -24.83 40.03 -72.66
N ARG A 17 -24.07 38.96 -72.91
CA ARG A 17 -24.03 37.77 -72.06
C ARG A 17 -23.23 38.06 -70.79
N LYS A 18 -23.90 38.55 -69.75
CA LYS A 18 -23.31 38.66 -68.41
C LYS A 18 -22.97 37.25 -67.91
N SER A 19 -21.67 36.97 -67.76
CA SER A 19 -21.14 35.72 -67.19
C SER A 19 -21.54 35.62 -65.72
N SER A 20 -22.74 35.09 -65.43
CA SER A 20 -23.05 34.58 -64.10
C SER A 20 -22.56 33.14 -64.06
N LEU A 21 -21.44 32.88 -63.37
CA LEU A 21 -21.09 31.51 -63.02
C LEU A 21 -22.30 30.90 -62.31
N PRO A 22 -22.85 29.77 -62.80
CA PRO A 22 -24.05 29.20 -62.23
C PRO A 22 -23.78 28.85 -60.77
N LEU A 23 -24.59 29.41 -59.86
CA LEU A 23 -24.48 29.27 -58.41
C LEU A 23 -24.36 27.80 -57.96
N VAL A 24 -24.86 26.87 -58.79
CA VAL A 24 -24.78 25.41 -58.65
C VAL A 24 -23.35 24.88 -58.51
N TRP A 25 -22.34 25.54 -59.09
CA TRP A 25 -20.93 25.11 -58.99
C TRP A 25 -20.23 25.46 -57.67
N PHE A 26 -20.85 26.30 -56.83
CA PHE A 26 -20.30 26.60 -55.50
C PHE A 26 -20.46 25.43 -54.53
N LEU A 27 -21.49 24.60 -54.70
CA LEU A 27 -21.76 23.46 -53.84
C LEU A 27 -20.61 22.42 -53.83
N PRO A 28 -20.09 21.92 -54.98
CA PRO A 28 -18.94 21.01 -54.98
C PRO A 28 -17.65 21.66 -54.49
N LEU A 29 -17.45 22.96 -54.73
CA LEU A 29 -16.28 23.69 -54.22
C LEU A 29 -16.30 23.78 -52.69
N ILE A 30 -17.45 24.11 -52.09
CA ILE A 30 -17.62 24.14 -50.64
C ILE A 30 -17.42 22.73 -50.06
N ALA A 31 -17.99 21.69 -50.67
CA ALA A 31 -17.79 20.31 -50.25
C ALA A 31 -16.30 19.90 -50.28
N PHE A 32 -15.56 20.31 -51.31
CA PHE A 32 -14.12 20.08 -51.42
C PHE A 32 -13.33 20.79 -50.31
N ILE A 33 -13.66 22.06 -50.02
CA ILE A 33 -13.03 22.83 -48.94
C ILE A 33 -13.30 22.19 -47.57
N VAL A 34 -14.55 21.81 -47.30
CA VAL A 34 -14.94 21.16 -46.03
C VAL A 34 -14.23 19.80 -45.90
N SER A 35 -14.13 19.03 -46.99
CA SER A 35 -13.43 17.75 -46.98
C SER A 35 -11.93 17.93 -46.72
N GLY A 36 -11.29 18.90 -47.37
CA GLY A 36 -9.89 19.27 -47.11
C GLY A 36 -9.67 19.73 -45.67
N TRP A 37 -10.59 20.52 -45.11
CA TRP A 37 -10.53 20.97 -43.73
C TRP A 37 -10.71 19.83 -42.73
N LEU A 38 -11.63 18.90 -42.98
CA LEU A 38 -11.81 17.71 -42.12
C LEU A 38 -10.59 16.79 -42.15
N ILE A 39 -9.97 16.59 -43.32
CA ILE A 39 -8.71 15.84 -43.44
C ILE A 39 -7.59 16.54 -42.66
N TYR A 40 -7.45 17.86 -42.83
CA TYR A 40 -6.45 18.64 -42.10
C TYR A 40 -6.66 18.56 -40.59
N LYS A 41 -7.90 18.72 -40.12
CA LYS A 41 -8.26 18.59 -38.72
C LYS A 41 -7.95 17.19 -38.18
N ALA A 42 -8.35 16.14 -38.91
CA ALA A 42 -8.12 14.75 -38.50
C ALA A 42 -6.63 14.36 -38.48
N VAL A 43 -5.78 15.01 -39.28
CA VAL A 43 -4.33 14.81 -39.26
C VAL A 43 -3.69 15.67 -38.17
N SER A 44 -4.15 16.91 -37.97
CA SER A 44 -3.61 17.83 -36.98
C SER A 44 -3.89 17.43 -35.52
N GLU A 45 -4.95 16.66 -35.27
CA GLU A 45 -5.28 16.14 -33.94
C GLU A 45 -4.46 14.89 -33.57
N LYS A 46 -3.84 14.21 -34.55
CA LYS A 46 -2.99 13.04 -34.32
C LYS A 46 -1.57 13.45 -33.95
N GLY A 47 -1.10 13.02 -32.80
CA GLY A 47 0.27 13.22 -32.35
C GLY A 47 1.25 12.17 -32.88
N PRO A 48 2.42 12.04 -32.23
CA PRO A 48 3.41 11.03 -32.61
C PRO A 48 2.92 9.61 -32.31
N VAL A 49 3.36 8.66 -33.15
CA VAL A 49 3.19 7.23 -32.89
C VAL A 49 4.37 6.72 -32.07
N VAL A 50 4.07 6.01 -30.99
CA VAL A 50 5.08 5.42 -30.10
C VAL A 50 4.98 3.90 -30.08
N THR A 51 6.10 3.26 -29.80
CA THR A 51 6.21 1.81 -29.65
C THR A 51 6.70 1.48 -28.25
N ILE A 52 5.94 0.69 -27.52
CA ILE A 52 6.22 0.31 -26.13
C ILE A 52 6.37 -1.20 -26.07
N SER A 53 7.51 -1.68 -25.56
CA SER A 53 7.77 -3.11 -25.38
C SER A 53 7.36 -3.53 -23.97
N PHE A 54 6.49 -4.53 -23.86
CA PHE A 54 6.09 -5.14 -22.58
C PHE A 54 6.44 -6.63 -22.56
N PRO A 55 6.73 -7.23 -21.39
CA PRO A 55 6.91 -8.68 -21.26
C PRO A 55 5.65 -9.49 -21.62
N ASN A 56 4.46 -8.94 -21.40
CA ASN A 56 3.17 -9.56 -21.72
C ASN A 56 2.12 -8.50 -22.08
N ALA A 57 1.00 -8.93 -22.68
CA ALA A 57 -0.11 -8.06 -23.12
C ALA A 57 -1.41 -8.32 -22.36
N ASP A 58 -1.31 -8.84 -21.14
CA ASP A 58 -2.49 -9.29 -20.40
C ASP A 58 -3.50 -8.16 -20.17
N GLY A 59 -4.70 -8.35 -20.73
CA GLY A 59 -5.81 -7.39 -20.71
C GLY A 59 -5.69 -6.19 -21.65
N LEU A 60 -4.59 -6.02 -22.40
CA LEU A 60 -4.46 -4.92 -23.35
C LEU A 60 -5.20 -5.25 -24.65
N GLU A 61 -6.03 -4.32 -25.11
CA GLU A 61 -6.87 -4.48 -26.29
C GLU A 61 -6.61 -3.34 -27.29
N VAL A 62 -6.46 -3.72 -28.56
CA VAL A 62 -6.37 -2.78 -29.69
C VAL A 62 -7.64 -1.94 -29.74
N ASP A 63 -7.47 -0.63 -29.92
CA ASP A 63 -8.55 0.35 -30.01
C ASP A 63 -9.45 0.51 -28.78
N LYS A 64 -9.10 -0.09 -27.65
CA LYS A 64 -9.81 0.08 -26.37
C LYS A 64 -8.91 0.54 -25.25
N THR A 65 -7.67 0.04 -25.19
CA THR A 65 -6.72 0.45 -24.16
C THR A 65 -6.26 1.90 -24.40
N ARG A 66 -6.42 2.71 -23.35
CA ARG A 66 -6.04 4.12 -23.34
C ARG A 66 -4.72 4.32 -22.63
N ILE A 67 -3.99 5.36 -23.03
CA ILE A 67 -2.80 5.83 -22.33
C ILE A 67 -3.22 7.05 -21.51
N LYS A 68 -2.92 7.05 -20.21
CA LYS A 68 -3.33 8.11 -19.29
C LYS A 68 -2.16 8.69 -18.51
N TYR A 69 -2.17 10.02 -18.38
CA TYR A 69 -1.32 10.77 -17.46
C TYR A 69 -2.22 11.46 -16.43
N LEU A 70 -2.02 11.19 -15.13
CA LEU A 70 -2.86 11.78 -14.06
C LEU A 70 -4.37 11.65 -14.36
N ASP A 71 -4.80 10.46 -14.79
CA ASP A 71 -6.17 10.13 -15.24
C ASP A 71 -6.71 10.84 -16.48
N VAL A 72 -5.90 11.67 -17.14
CA VAL A 72 -6.22 12.31 -18.42
C VAL A 72 -5.78 11.43 -19.59
N GLU A 73 -6.66 11.23 -20.57
CA GLU A 73 -6.36 10.47 -21.79
C GLU A 73 -5.39 11.25 -22.70
N VAL A 74 -4.23 10.66 -22.94
CA VAL A 74 -3.12 11.26 -23.72
C VAL A 74 -2.76 10.45 -24.98
N GLY A 75 -3.41 9.30 -25.16
CA GLY A 75 -3.20 8.45 -26.32
C GLY A 75 -4.00 7.16 -26.24
N LYS A 76 -3.87 6.35 -27.28
CA LYS A 76 -4.66 5.14 -27.48
C LYS A 76 -3.84 4.06 -28.18
N VAL A 77 -3.99 2.80 -27.75
CA VAL A 77 -3.35 1.65 -28.38
C VAL A 77 -3.98 1.35 -29.73
N THR A 78 -3.17 1.29 -30.78
CA THR A 78 -3.62 1.07 -32.17
C THR A 78 -3.16 -0.26 -32.75
N ALA A 79 -2.11 -0.88 -32.20
CA ALA A 79 -1.72 -2.24 -32.60
C ALA A 79 -0.97 -2.95 -31.47
N ILE A 80 -1.08 -4.28 -31.44
CA ILE A 80 -0.36 -5.17 -30.52
C ILE A 80 0.22 -6.30 -31.36
N ASN A 81 1.54 -6.45 -31.37
CA ASN A 81 2.24 -7.48 -32.12
C ASN A 81 3.27 -8.17 -31.23
N ILE A 82 3.51 -9.46 -31.43
CA ILE A 82 4.61 -10.18 -30.77
C ILE A 82 5.93 -9.67 -31.37
N SER A 83 6.96 -9.47 -30.55
CA SER A 83 8.28 -9.09 -31.04
C SER A 83 8.92 -10.22 -31.85
N ASP A 84 9.86 -9.87 -32.73
CA ASP A 84 10.51 -10.81 -33.64
C ASP A 84 11.32 -11.90 -32.89
N ASP A 85 11.73 -11.62 -31.66
CA ASP A 85 12.44 -12.56 -30.77
C ASP A 85 11.49 -13.43 -29.92
N LEU A 86 10.17 -13.25 -30.05
CA LEU A 86 9.12 -13.95 -29.29
C LEU A 86 9.20 -13.79 -27.76
N LYS A 87 10.00 -12.85 -27.25
CA LYS A 87 10.20 -12.63 -25.80
C LYS A 87 9.37 -11.50 -25.23
N SER A 88 8.82 -10.63 -26.07
CA SER A 88 8.08 -9.45 -25.66
C SER A 88 6.91 -9.17 -26.59
N ILE A 89 6.06 -8.24 -26.18
CA ILE A 89 4.98 -7.71 -26.97
C ILE A 89 5.30 -6.27 -27.33
N ARG A 90 5.24 -5.96 -28.62
CA ARG A 90 5.36 -4.62 -29.18
C ARG A 90 3.98 -3.98 -29.28
N VAL A 91 3.69 -3.05 -28.39
CA VAL A 91 2.46 -2.25 -28.39
C VAL A 91 2.71 -0.94 -29.12
N THR A 92 1.96 -0.68 -30.18
CA THR A 92 1.96 0.59 -30.90
C THR A 92 0.80 1.44 -30.41
N ALA A 93 1.08 2.70 -30.09
CA ALA A 93 0.07 3.64 -29.62
C ALA A 93 0.16 4.97 -30.35
N GLN A 94 -1.01 5.51 -30.66
CA GLN A 94 -1.19 6.84 -31.20
C GLN A 94 -1.37 7.82 -30.05
N MET A 95 -0.45 8.77 -29.91
CA MET A 95 -0.52 9.80 -28.89
C MET A 95 -1.28 11.04 -29.39
N ASN A 96 -1.71 11.88 -28.46
CA ASN A 96 -2.27 13.21 -28.77
C ASN A 96 -1.17 14.18 -29.23
N SER A 97 -1.54 15.26 -29.92
CA SER A 97 -0.60 16.22 -30.51
C SER A 97 0.29 16.94 -29.50
N ASP A 98 -0.15 17.09 -28.25
CA ASP A 98 0.60 17.65 -27.13
C ASP A 98 1.63 16.69 -26.53
N ALA A 99 1.63 15.41 -26.95
CA ALA A 99 2.47 14.39 -26.35
C ALA A 99 3.96 14.52 -26.61
N GLU A 100 4.34 15.29 -27.62
CA GLU A 100 5.74 15.49 -27.98
C GLU A 100 6.57 16.08 -26.83
N THR A 101 5.96 16.87 -25.95
CA THR A 101 6.64 17.55 -24.84
C THR A 101 7.10 16.58 -23.75
N TYR A 102 6.41 15.45 -23.59
CA TYR A 102 6.66 14.48 -22.52
C TYR A 102 7.15 13.10 -23.00
N LEU A 103 7.33 12.88 -24.30
CA LEU A 103 7.92 11.66 -24.86
C LEU A 103 9.45 11.74 -24.96
N LYS A 104 10.11 11.55 -23.81
CA LYS A 104 11.57 11.67 -23.66
C LYS A 104 12.22 10.40 -23.15
N GLN A 105 13.54 10.27 -23.27
CA GLN A 105 14.34 9.12 -22.84
C GLN A 105 13.98 8.55 -21.46
N GLN A 106 13.68 9.40 -20.47
CA GLN A 106 13.37 8.96 -19.10
C GLN A 106 11.86 8.78 -18.84
N THR A 107 11.04 8.71 -19.89
CA THR A 107 9.59 8.53 -19.77
C THR A 107 9.28 7.07 -19.48
N ILE A 108 8.49 6.83 -18.45
CA ILE A 108 8.16 5.49 -17.99
C ILE A 108 6.71 5.20 -18.35
N PHE A 109 6.46 4.02 -18.92
CA PHE A 109 5.12 3.50 -19.17
C PHE A 109 4.88 2.28 -18.28
N TRP A 110 3.66 2.09 -17.79
CA TRP A 110 3.29 0.88 -17.05
C TRP A 110 1.85 0.48 -17.28
N VAL A 111 1.54 -0.80 -17.12
CA VAL A 111 0.16 -1.29 -17.17
C VAL A 111 -0.51 -1.13 -15.81
N VAL A 112 -1.67 -0.47 -15.78
CA VAL A 112 -2.55 -0.38 -14.61
C VAL A 112 -3.73 -1.33 -14.82
N ARG A 113 -3.92 -2.25 -13.88
CA ARG A 113 -5.00 -3.24 -13.88
C ARG A 113 -5.97 -2.98 -12.74
N PRO A 114 -7.26 -3.35 -12.87
CA PRO A 114 -8.16 -3.42 -11.72
C PRO A 114 -7.55 -4.37 -10.68
N GLN A 115 -7.44 -3.90 -9.43
CA GLN A 115 -7.03 -4.74 -8.32
C GLN A 115 -8.24 -4.99 -7.43
N VAL A 116 -8.57 -6.27 -7.23
CA VAL A 116 -9.59 -6.70 -6.28
C VAL A 116 -8.86 -7.08 -5.00
N GLY A 117 -8.91 -6.20 -4.00
CA GLY A 117 -8.34 -6.43 -2.68
C GLY A 117 -9.43 -6.63 -1.63
N LEU A 118 -9.08 -7.28 -0.52
CA LEU A 118 -10.00 -7.56 0.59
C LEU A 118 -10.40 -6.32 1.40
N GLY A 119 -9.72 -5.18 1.20
CA GLY A 119 -10.01 -3.88 1.84
C GLY A 119 -10.81 -2.89 0.97
N GLY A 120 -11.22 -3.29 -0.24
CA GLY A 120 -11.97 -2.45 -1.18
C GLY A 120 -11.54 -2.66 -2.63
N VAL A 121 -12.34 -2.14 -3.56
CA VAL A 121 -12.04 -2.19 -5.00
C VAL A 121 -11.32 -0.90 -5.41
N SER A 122 -10.00 -0.96 -5.55
CA SER A 122 -9.24 0.12 -6.18
C SER A 122 -9.37 0.02 -7.69
N GLY A 123 -9.79 1.11 -8.34
CA GLY A 123 -10.00 1.14 -9.78
C GLY A 123 -11.38 0.68 -10.25
N LEU A 124 -12.47 1.02 -9.56
CA LEU A 124 -13.84 0.79 -10.07
C LEU A 124 -14.04 1.32 -11.51
N GLY A 125 -13.34 2.39 -11.89
CA GLY A 125 -13.31 2.89 -13.27
C GLY A 125 -12.68 1.92 -14.29
N THR A 126 -11.72 1.07 -13.89
CA THR A 126 -11.11 0.04 -14.75
C THR A 126 -11.89 -1.26 -14.78
N LEU A 127 -12.80 -1.51 -13.83
CA LEU A 127 -13.73 -2.63 -13.89
C LEU A 127 -14.69 -2.51 -15.09
N LEU A 128 -15.10 -1.27 -15.41
CA LEU A 128 -15.95 -0.96 -16.57
C LEU A 128 -15.13 -0.62 -17.83
N SER A 129 -14.01 0.08 -17.68
CA SER A 129 -13.22 0.60 -18.81
C SER A 129 -12.06 -0.29 -19.26
N GLY A 130 -11.79 -1.39 -18.54
CA GLY A 130 -10.65 -2.26 -18.75
C GLY A 130 -9.32 -1.66 -18.23
N PRO A 131 -8.22 -2.41 -18.33
CA PRO A 131 -6.89 -1.93 -17.99
C PRO A 131 -6.43 -0.82 -18.94
N TYR A 132 -5.55 0.04 -18.44
CA TYR A 132 -4.99 1.16 -19.19
C TYR A 132 -3.47 1.25 -18.98
N ILE A 133 -2.79 2.03 -19.82
CA ILE A 133 -1.36 2.27 -19.69
C ILE A 133 -1.16 3.63 -19.01
N GLY A 134 -0.47 3.64 -17.87
CA GLY A 134 0.01 4.86 -17.23
C GLY A 134 1.29 5.37 -17.89
N ILE A 135 1.48 6.68 -17.92
CA ILE A 135 2.72 7.34 -18.35
C ILE A 135 3.25 8.24 -17.24
N LYS A 136 4.58 8.33 -17.08
CA LYS A 136 5.26 9.32 -16.24
C LYS A 136 6.30 10.03 -17.10
N PRO A 137 6.13 11.33 -17.37
CA PRO A 137 7.10 12.14 -18.10
C PRO A 137 8.47 12.13 -17.41
N GLY A 138 9.53 12.11 -18.21
CA GLY A 138 10.91 12.22 -17.73
C GLY A 138 11.72 13.25 -18.51
N GLY A 139 12.96 13.48 -18.09
CA GLY A 139 13.92 14.33 -18.80
C GLY A 139 14.57 13.63 -20.00
N GLY A 140 15.50 14.34 -20.63
CA GLY A 140 16.31 13.85 -21.73
C GLY A 140 15.78 14.15 -23.13
N HIS A 141 16.35 13.48 -24.12
CA HIS A 141 16.04 13.70 -25.53
C HIS A 141 14.74 13.03 -25.94
N ARG A 142 14.11 13.56 -26.99
CA ARG A 142 12.88 12.99 -27.54
C ARG A 142 13.10 11.55 -28.01
N GLN A 143 12.15 10.68 -27.69
CA GLN A 143 12.22 9.26 -28.04
C GLN A 143 10.83 8.73 -28.37
N THR A 144 10.74 7.71 -29.22
CA THR A 144 9.47 7.09 -29.66
C THR A 144 9.40 5.60 -29.36
N ARG A 145 10.47 5.00 -28.86
CA ARG A 145 10.55 3.58 -28.46
C ARG A 145 10.76 3.49 -26.97
N PHE A 146 9.95 2.75 -26.25
CA PHE A 146 9.99 2.68 -24.79
C PHE A 146 9.92 1.24 -24.30
N THR A 147 10.43 1.02 -23.09
CA THR A 147 10.23 -0.24 -22.36
C THR A 147 9.19 0.03 -21.29
N GLY A 148 8.10 -0.74 -21.32
CA GLY A 148 7.00 -0.64 -20.38
C GLY A 148 7.14 -1.61 -19.21
N LEU A 149 6.72 -1.16 -18.04
CA LEU A 149 6.68 -1.96 -16.81
C LEU A 149 5.33 -2.68 -16.69
N THR A 150 5.33 -3.88 -16.14
CA THR A 150 4.09 -4.64 -15.90
C THR A 150 3.36 -4.21 -14.63
N SER A 151 4.04 -3.49 -13.75
CA SER A 151 3.50 -2.89 -12.53
C SER A 151 3.84 -1.39 -12.50
N PRO A 152 3.03 -0.57 -11.81
CA PRO A 152 3.41 0.82 -11.57
C PRO A 152 4.81 0.88 -10.96
N PRO A 153 5.67 1.81 -11.40
CA PRO A 153 6.90 2.04 -10.68
C PRO A 153 6.50 2.32 -9.23
N LEU A 154 7.29 1.84 -8.27
CA LEU A 154 7.21 2.34 -6.90
C LEU A 154 7.49 3.83 -7.00
N LEU A 155 6.42 4.61 -7.16
CA LEU A 155 6.48 6.02 -6.89
C LEU A 155 7.00 6.02 -5.47
N LYS A 156 8.21 6.56 -5.27
CA LYS A 156 8.48 7.24 -4.01
C LYS A 156 7.31 8.20 -3.93
N SER A 157 6.26 7.79 -3.23
CA SER A 157 5.09 8.61 -3.07
C SER A 157 5.68 9.91 -2.57
N ASN A 158 5.35 11.01 -3.21
CA ASN A 158 5.74 12.31 -2.69
C ASN A 158 5.09 12.55 -1.30
N ALA A 159 4.37 11.54 -0.76
CA ALA A 159 4.15 11.36 0.66
C ALA A 159 5.46 11.50 1.42
N GLU A 160 5.57 12.63 2.09
CA GLU A 160 6.53 12.83 3.14
C GLU A 160 6.22 11.87 4.30
N GLY A 161 7.25 11.31 4.92
CA GLY A 161 7.09 10.33 6.00
C GLY A 161 8.44 9.74 6.40
N LYS A 162 8.42 8.66 7.17
CA LYS A 162 9.62 7.92 7.58
C LYS A 162 9.45 6.43 7.36
N GLN A 163 10.55 5.78 6.99
CA GLN A 163 10.65 4.33 6.97
C GLN A 163 11.11 3.78 8.33
N PHE A 164 10.60 2.62 8.71
CA PHE A 164 11.06 1.86 9.88
C PHE A 164 11.23 0.39 9.52
N ILE A 165 11.96 -0.34 10.34
CA ILE A 165 12.17 -1.77 10.18
C ILE A 165 11.48 -2.47 11.34
N LEU A 166 10.51 -3.34 11.03
CA LEU A 166 9.85 -4.18 12.01
C LEU A 166 10.43 -5.59 11.93
N GLU A 167 10.74 -6.17 13.07
CA GLU A 167 11.32 -7.52 13.17
C GLU A 167 10.34 -8.47 13.84
N THR A 168 10.09 -9.61 13.21
CA THR A 168 9.23 -10.68 13.73
C THR A 168 9.78 -12.04 13.34
N ASN A 169 9.47 -13.06 14.12
CA ASN A 169 9.67 -14.47 13.81
C ASN A 169 8.46 -15.10 13.09
N ASN A 170 7.36 -14.35 12.93
CA ASN A 170 6.15 -14.81 12.27
C ASN A 170 5.60 -13.75 11.30
N LEU A 171 5.69 -14.00 9.98
CA LEU A 171 5.15 -13.09 8.97
C LEU A 171 3.61 -13.02 8.99
N GLY A 172 2.93 -14.04 9.51
CA GLY A 172 1.47 -14.13 9.46
C GLY A 172 0.93 -13.90 8.04
N SER A 173 -0.03 -12.97 7.92
CA SER A 173 -0.64 -12.55 6.65
C SER A 173 -0.05 -11.25 6.07
N MET A 174 1.12 -10.82 6.54
CA MET A 174 1.69 -9.53 6.17
C MET A 174 2.34 -9.57 4.80
N GLN A 175 1.97 -8.64 3.93
CA GLN A 175 2.42 -8.53 2.55
C GLN A 175 2.69 -7.06 2.21
N PRO A 176 3.44 -6.75 1.13
CA PRO A 176 3.51 -5.38 0.62
C PRO A 176 2.10 -4.81 0.40
N GLY A 177 1.83 -3.63 0.96
CA GLY A 177 0.51 -2.99 0.99
C GLY A 177 -0.34 -3.29 2.24
N THR A 178 0.11 -4.16 3.16
CA THR A 178 -0.58 -4.36 4.44
C THR A 178 -0.67 -3.02 5.20
N PRO A 179 -1.86 -2.62 5.68
CA PRO A 179 -2.06 -1.31 6.30
C PRO A 179 -1.43 -1.23 7.69
N ILE A 180 -0.91 -0.05 8.01
CA ILE A 180 -0.40 0.29 9.34
C ILE A 180 -1.36 1.27 10.00
N ASN A 181 -1.78 0.96 11.23
CA ASN A 181 -2.83 1.62 11.94
C ASN A 181 -2.31 2.33 13.19
N PHE A 182 -2.78 3.56 13.39
CA PHE A 182 -2.67 4.29 14.64
C PHE A 182 -4.07 4.73 15.09
N HIS A 183 -4.54 4.23 16.25
CA HIS A 183 -5.84 4.57 16.82
C HIS A 183 -7.06 4.34 15.90
N GLY A 184 -7.03 3.32 15.05
CA GLY A 184 -8.10 3.02 14.10
C GLY A 184 -7.92 3.68 12.72
N ILE A 185 -6.92 4.55 12.55
CA ILE A 185 -6.64 5.29 11.31
C ILE A 185 -5.49 4.63 10.57
N ILE A 186 -5.65 4.40 9.26
CA ILE A 186 -4.55 3.93 8.40
C ILE A 186 -3.58 5.09 8.18
N VAL A 187 -2.35 4.92 8.66
CA VAL A 187 -1.30 5.95 8.64
C VAL A 187 -0.09 5.56 7.81
N GLY A 188 -0.05 4.33 7.30
CA GLY A 188 1.09 3.80 6.57
C GLY A 188 0.84 2.43 5.98
N GLU A 189 1.88 1.82 5.45
CA GLU A 189 1.84 0.51 4.83
C GLU A 189 3.17 -0.25 4.91
N VAL A 190 3.11 -1.57 4.74
CA VAL A 190 4.29 -2.41 4.54
C VAL A 190 4.81 -2.23 3.12
N LEU A 191 6.09 -1.91 2.96
CA LEU A 191 6.74 -1.74 1.65
C LEU A 191 7.31 -3.06 1.13
N SER A 192 8.01 -3.80 1.98
CA SER A 192 8.67 -5.05 1.63
C SER A 192 8.91 -5.91 2.87
N HIS A 193 9.21 -7.19 2.66
CA HIS A 193 9.70 -8.10 3.70
C HIS A 193 10.93 -8.84 3.17
N GLU A 194 11.89 -9.09 4.06
CA GLU A 194 13.12 -9.81 3.77
C GLU A 194 13.42 -10.76 4.93
N LEU A 195 13.91 -11.96 4.63
CA LEU A 195 14.41 -12.86 5.66
C LEU A 195 15.80 -12.38 6.11
N SER A 196 16.08 -12.41 7.42
CA SER A 196 17.41 -12.10 7.95
C SER A 196 18.46 -13.06 7.38
N ALA A 197 19.71 -12.61 7.33
CA ALA A 197 20.82 -13.42 6.80
C ALA A 197 20.99 -14.74 7.59
N GLU A 198 20.66 -14.70 8.87
CA GLU A 198 20.70 -15.82 9.81
C GLU A 198 19.44 -16.70 9.75
N ALA A 199 18.46 -16.37 8.91
CA ALA A 199 17.18 -17.07 8.74
C ALA A 199 16.36 -17.27 10.03
N ASN A 200 16.59 -16.42 11.04
CA ASN A 200 15.96 -16.49 12.35
C ASN A 200 14.87 -15.44 12.56
N ALA A 201 14.80 -14.43 11.69
CA ALA A 201 13.91 -13.29 11.82
C ALA A 201 13.52 -12.77 10.43
N ILE A 202 12.34 -12.17 10.34
CA ILE A 202 11.80 -11.54 9.15
C ILE A 202 11.74 -10.05 9.41
N LYS A 203 12.38 -9.28 8.52
CA LYS A 203 12.44 -7.83 8.58
C LYS A 203 11.43 -7.25 7.59
N LEU A 204 10.44 -6.55 8.11
CA LEU A 204 9.48 -5.81 7.32
C LEU A 204 9.93 -4.36 7.23
N LYS A 205 10.10 -3.85 6.01
CA LYS A 205 10.28 -2.42 5.79
C LYS A 205 8.90 -1.79 5.71
N VAL A 206 8.65 -0.83 6.61
CA VAL A 206 7.37 -0.14 6.70
C VAL A 206 7.54 1.35 6.44
N PHE A 207 6.48 1.98 5.94
CA PHE A 207 6.43 3.42 5.73
C PHE A 207 5.27 4.03 6.50
N ILE A 208 5.53 5.12 7.23
CA ILE A 208 4.52 5.87 7.98
C ILE A 208 4.50 7.30 7.45
N ASN A 209 3.32 7.74 7.03
CA ASN A 209 3.09 9.06 6.44
C ASN A 209 3.22 10.17 7.48
N LYS A 210 3.67 11.36 7.07
CA LYS A 210 3.45 12.58 7.85
C LYS A 210 1.94 12.88 7.94
N PRO A 211 1.46 13.44 9.07
CA PRO A 211 2.22 13.84 10.26
C PRO A 211 2.36 12.73 11.31
N TYR A 212 2.06 11.46 10.97
CA TYR A 212 1.98 10.37 11.95
C TYR A 212 3.34 9.77 12.31
N ASP A 213 4.34 9.97 11.45
CA ASP A 213 5.73 9.57 11.67
C ASP A 213 6.32 10.12 12.99
N GLN A 214 5.82 11.27 13.47
CA GLN A 214 6.21 11.86 14.75
C GLN A 214 5.75 11.06 15.98
N PHE A 215 4.78 10.15 15.82
CA PHE A 215 4.29 9.30 16.92
C PHE A 215 5.12 8.04 17.09
N VAL A 216 6.06 7.77 16.19
CA VAL A 216 7.03 6.67 16.33
C VAL A 216 8.21 7.15 17.19
N ARG A 217 8.14 6.75 18.45
CA ARG A 217 9.09 7.06 19.51
C ARG A 217 9.83 5.80 19.97
N LYS A 218 10.88 5.98 20.77
CA LYS A 218 11.69 4.86 21.32
C LYS A 218 10.86 3.78 22.02
N ASN A 219 9.77 4.17 22.68
CA ASN A 219 8.86 3.30 23.43
C ASN A 219 7.63 2.87 22.61
N THR A 220 7.67 3.03 21.28
CA THR A 220 6.59 2.58 20.40
C THR A 220 6.64 1.07 20.29
N ARG A 221 5.48 0.45 20.48
CA ARG A 221 5.31 -1.00 20.35
C ARG A 221 4.37 -1.26 19.17
N PHE A 222 4.78 -2.18 18.31
CA PHE A 222 4.04 -2.60 17.13
C PHE A 222 3.48 -4.01 17.36
N TRP A 223 2.24 -4.27 16.99
CA TRP A 223 1.65 -5.61 17.05
C TRP A 223 0.82 -5.92 15.82
N ILE A 224 0.63 -7.21 15.54
CA ILE A 224 -0.27 -7.68 14.50
C ILE A 224 -1.72 -7.43 14.95
N ASP A 225 -2.46 -6.65 14.16
CA ASP A 225 -3.87 -6.36 14.36
C ASP A 225 -4.70 -7.23 13.40
N SER A 226 -4.89 -8.50 13.76
CA SER A 226 -5.63 -9.52 13.01
C SER A 226 -7.16 -9.42 13.17
N GLY A 227 -7.66 -8.32 13.75
CA GLY A 227 -9.07 -7.94 13.79
C GLY A 227 -9.93 -8.66 14.84
N VAL A 228 -9.63 -9.90 15.23
CA VAL A 228 -10.26 -10.55 16.40
C VAL A 228 -9.18 -10.97 17.39
N ASP A 229 -9.21 -10.36 18.57
CA ASP A 229 -8.45 -10.83 19.72
C ASP A 229 -9.41 -11.31 20.82
N LEU A 230 -9.26 -12.59 21.18
CA LEU A 230 -10.04 -13.28 22.19
C LEU A 230 -9.09 -13.67 23.31
N SER A 231 -9.19 -12.97 24.45
CA SER A 231 -8.46 -13.34 25.66
C SER A 231 -9.43 -13.81 26.75
N ALA A 232 -9.05 -14.90 27.42
CA ALA A 232 -9.75 -15.44 28.58
C ALA A 232 -8.82 -15.37 29.79
N GLY A 233 -9.26 -14.72 30.86
CA GLY A 233 -8.50 -14.60 32.10
C GLY A 233 -9.37 -14.85 33.33
N ALA A 234 -8.78 -14.74 34.51
CA ALA A 234 -9.51 -14.85 35.78
C ALA A 234 -10.64 -13.80 35.92
N ASP A 235 -10.52 -12.66 35.21
CA ASP A 235 -11.52 -11.59 35.14
C ASP A 235 -12.66 -11.87 34.14
N GLY A 236 -12.67 -13.02 33.46
CA GLY A 236 -13.64 -13.39 32.43
C GLY A 236 -13.13 -13.25 30.99
N PHE A 237 -14.06 -13.16 30.04
CA PHE A 237 -13.77 -13.07 28.61
C PHE A 237 -13.63 -11.60 28.18
N LYS A 238 -12.49 -11.26 27.55
CA LYS A 238 -12.27 -9.98 26.90
C LYS A 238 -12.23 -10.20 25.38
N VAL A 239 -13.08 -9.48 24.66
CA VAL A 239 -13.12 -9.50 23.20
C VAL A 239 -12.72 -8.12 22.70
N ARG A 240 -11.62 -8.05 21.95
CA ARG A 240 -11.23 -6.83 21.24
C ARG A 240 -11.46 -7.04 19.75
N THR A 241 -12.36 -6.23 19.19
CA THR A 241 -12.64 -6.21 17.76
C THR A 241 -11.90 -5.04 17.11
N GLY A 242 -11.05 -5.32 16.14
CA GLY A 242 -10.46 -4.30 15.28
C GLY A 242 -11.46 -3.74 14.27
N PRO A 243 -11.08 -2.72 13.48
CA PRO A 243 -11.89 -2.23 12.36
C PRO A 243 -12.26 -3.37 11.40
N LEU A 244 -13.48 -3.33 10.83
CA LEU A 244 -14.00 -4.39 9.94
C LEU A 244 -13.11 -4.67 8.71
N ILE A 245 -12.32 -3.69 8.27
CA ILE A 245 -11.34 -3.85 7.19
C ILE A 245 -10.10 -4.63 7.66
N SER A 246 -9.62 -4.40 8.88
CA SER A 246 -8.52 -5.17 9.49
C SER A 246 -8.89 -6.64 9.70
N LEU A 247 -10.18 -6.95 9.90
CA LEU A 247 -10.68 -8.32 10.00
C LEU A 247 -10.49 -9.15 8.71
N LEU A 248 -10.43 -8.50 7.54
CA LEU A 248 -10.38 -9.18 6.24
C LEU A 248 -8.96 -9.30 5.68
N SER A 249 -8.10 -8.29 5.90
CA SER A 249 -6.73 -8.26 5.34
C SER A 249 -5.62 -8.41 6.38
N GLY A 250 -5.95 -8.35 7.67
CA GLY A 250 -4.96 -8.12 8.72
C GLY A 250 -4.33 -6.73 8.62
N GLY A 251 -3.67 -6.30 9.69
CA GLY A 251 -2.94 -5.04 9.73
C GLY A 251 -1.85 -5.06 10.79
N ILE A 252 -1.06 -4.00 10.83
CA ILE A 252 -0.12 -3.74 11.93
C ILE A 252 -0.62 -2.52 12.67
N ALA A 253 -0.74 -2.58 13.99
CA ALA A 253 -1.05 -1.42 14.80
C ALA A 253 0.14 -1.02 15.67
N PHE A 254 0.22 0.26 16.02
CA PHE A 254 1.22 0.72 16.97
C PHE A 254 0.66 1.71 17.98
N ARG A 255 1.35 1.79 19.12
CA ARG A 255 1.08 2.76 20.19
C ARG A 255 2.37 3.14 20.88
N ALA A 256 2.51 4.42 21.22
CA ALA A 256 3.54 4.87 22.15
C ALA A 256 3.10 4.50 23.58
N SER A 257 3.95 3.81 24.35
CA SER A 257 3.67 3.50 25.75
C SER A 257 3.39 4.78 26.55
N ALA A 258 2.34 4.80 27.37
CA ALA A 258 1.95 5.98 28.16
C ALA A 258 2.88 6.25 29.36
N GLU A 259 3.70 5.27 29.76
CA GLU A 259 4.48 5.31 31.01
C GLU A 259 5.93 5.80 30.84
N ASP A 260 6.43 5.95 29.62
CA ASP A 260 7.84 6.27 29.38
C ASP A 260 7.99 7.64 28.68
N ALA A 261 8.85 8.50 29.24
CA ALA A 261 9.06 9.89 28.84
C ALA A 261 9.10 10.13 27.32
N ALA A 262 8.48 11.23 26.90
CA ALA A 262 8.09 11.55 25.53
C ALA A 262 9.24 11.83 24.53
N ASP A 263 10.51 11.69 24.88
CA ASP A 263 11.50 12.65 24.35
C ASP A 263 12.42 12.17 23.21
N ALA A 264 12.11 11.08 22.50
CA ALA A 264 12.87 10.72 21.30
C ALA A 264 11.99 10.18 20.18
N ILE A 265 11.67 11.05 19.21
CA ILE A 265 11.21 10.64 17.89
C ILE A 265 12.33 9.82 17.25
N MET A 266 12.03 8.63 16.76
CA MET A 266 13.06 7.76 16.19
C MET A 266 13.49 8.24 14.79
N ALA A 267 14.77 7.97 14.50
CA ALA A 267 15.33 8.18 13.18
C ALA A 267 14.76 7.17 12.18
N GLU A 268 14.83 7.51 10.90
CA GLU A 268 14.46 6.60 9.83
C GLU A 268 15.31 5.31 9.87
N ASN A 269 14.70 4.19 9.47
CA ASN A 269 15.26 2.83 9.51
C ASN A 269 15.57 2.30 10.92
N SER A 270 15.00 2.89 11.97
CA SER A 270 15.07 2.31 13.31
C SER A 270 14.36 0.96 13.37
N LEU A 271 14.93 0.03 14.13
CA LEU A 271 14.42 -1.33 14.32
C LEU A 271 13.45 -1.39 15.50
N PHE A 272 12.31 -2.03 15.30
CA PHE A 272 11.31 -2.30 16.34
C PHE A 272 10.86 -3.76 16.32
N PRO A 273 10.59 -4.37 17.48
CA PRO A 273 9.93 -5.66 17.53
C PRO A 273 8.47 -5.53 17.09
N LEU A 274 8.01 -6.50 16.31
CA LEU A 274 6.61 -6.67 15.96
C LEU A 274 6.05 -7.88 16.72
N TYR A 275 5.19 -7.60 17.68
CA TYR A 275 4.54 -8.58 18.54
C TYR A 275 3.36 -9.26 17.84
N ASP A 276 3.07 -10.50 18.20
CA ASP A 276 1.94 -11.25 17.63
C ASP A 276 0.60 -10.69 18.12
N THR A 277 0.55 -10.15 19.34
CA THR A 277 -0.68 -9.61 19.95
C THR A 277 -0.43 -8.31 20.70
N TYR A 278 -1.51 -7.57 20.95
CA TYR A 278 -1.46 -6.36 21.79
C TYR A 278 -1.01 -6.70 23.21
N GLU A 279 -1.48 -7.81 23.77
CA GLU A 279 -1.19 -8.27 25.13
C GLU A 279 0.30 -8.46 25.29
N GLN A 280 0.94 -9.20 24.36
CA GLN A 280 2.39 -9.38 24.32
C GLN A 280 3.11 -8.03 24.18
N SER A 281 2.59 -7.13 23.35
CA SER A 281 3.12 -5.77 23.24
C SER A 281 2.94 -4.98 24.53
N SER A 282 1.95 -5.24 25.37
CA SER A 282 1.67 -4.47 26.59
C SER A 282 2.30 -5.08 27.86
N GLN A 283 2.91 -6.27 27.76
CA GLN A 283 3.53 -6.89 28.91
C GLN A 283 4.60 -5.97 29.51
N VAL A 284 4.55 -5.82 30.82
CA VAL A 284 5.57 -5.11 31.59
C VAL A 284 6.80 -6.00 31.56
N PHE A 285 7.85 -5.55 30.86
CA PHE A 285 9.13 -6.23 30.90
C PHE A 285 9.73 -5.98 32.28
N TYR A 286 9.84 -7.05 33.05
CA TYR A 286 10.47 -7.01 34.36
C TYR A 286 12.00 -7.02 34.16
N ASN A 287 12.62 -5.85 34.23
CA ASN A 287 14.01 -5.67 33.84
C ASN A 287 15.00 -6.01 34.96
N ASN A 288 14.51 -6.35 36.16
CA ASN A 288 15.33 -6.62 37.33
C ASN A 288 14.69 -7.67 38.27
N THR A 289 14.29 -8.81 37.70
CA THR A 289 13.56 -9.86 38.43
C THR A 289 14.45 -10.69 39.33
N LEU A 290 13.95 -11.01 40.52
CA LEU A 290 14.48 -12.04 41.39
C LEU A 290 13.82 -13.38 41.08
N LYS A 291 14.64 -14.43 40.90
CA LYS A 291 14.15 -15.79 40.62
C LYS A 291 13.97 -16.54 41.93
N TYR A 292 12.79 -17.11 42.12
CA TYR A 292 12.47 -17.97 43.27
C TYR A 292 11.89 -19.30 42.80
N VAL A 293 12.03 -20.32 43.65
CA VAL A 293 11.41 -21.63 43.45
C VAL A 293 10.49 -21.89 44.62
N MET A 294 9.21 -22.11 44.31
CA MET A 294 8.18 -22.46 45.28
C MET A 294 7.86 -23.95 45.15
N TYR A 295 7.94 -24.70 46.23
CA TYR A 295 7.64 -26.13 46.24
C TYR A 295 6.20 -26.37 46.66
N PHE A 296 5.42 -27.00 45.79
CA PHE A 296 4.04 -27.40 46.08
C PHE A 296 3.96 -28.90 46.35
N ASN A 297 3.29 -29.25 47.46
CA ASN A 297 3.04 -30.64 47.87
C ASN A 297 1.71 -31.20 47.32
N GLY A 298 1.01 -30.41 46.50
CA GLY A 298 -0.30 -30.73 45.96
C GLY A 298 -0.41 -30.43 44.47
N SER A 299 -1.63 -30.55 43.92
CA SER A 299 -1.87 -30.27 42.51
C SER A 299 -1.74 -28.78 42.21
N VAL A 300 -0.94 -28.43 41.21
CA VAL A 300 -0.87 -27.09 40.61
C VAL A 300 -1.79 -26.96 39.38
N ARG A 301 -2.84 -27.80 39.30
CA ARG A 301 -3.75 -27.82 38.15
C ARG A 301 -4.38 -26.44 37.94
N GLY A 302 -4.26 -25.93 36.72
CA GLY A 302 -4.72 -24.59 36.35
C GLY A 302 -3.63 -23.52 36.39
N LEU A 303 -2.45 -23.82 36.94
CA LEU A 303 -1.29 -22.96 36.84
C LEU A 303 -0.59 -23.19 35.49
N THR A 304 -0.27 -22.09 34.80
CA THR A 304 0.44 -22.10 33.52
C THR A 304 1.68 -21.21 33.58
N GLU A 305 2.67 -21.49 32.74
CA GLU A 305 3.76 -20.53 32.51
C GLU A 305 3.18 -19.18 32.04
N GLY A 306 3.73 -18.08 32.56
CA GLY A 306 3.22 -16.73 32.37
C GLY A 306 2.12 -16.31 33.33
N ALA A 307 1.57 -17.21 34.16
CA ALA A 307 0.56 -16.84 35.16
C ALA A 307 1.12 -15.79 36.13
N PRO A 308 0.33 -14.75 36.48
CA PRO A 308 0.80 -13.68 37.34
C PRO A 308 0.98 -14.17 38.78
N VAL A 309 2.11 -13.87 39.39
CA VAL A 309 2.28 -13.99 40.84
C VAL A 309 1.74 -12.72 41.47
N GLN A 310 0.77 -12.87 42.37
CA GLN A 310 0.05 -11.73 42.95
C GLN A 310 0.24 -11.69 44.46
N LEU A 311 0.44 -10.49 44.97
CA LEU A 311 0.37 -10.19 46.40
C LEU A 311 -0.85 -9.30 46.63
N ARG A 312 -1.82 -9.78 47.41
CA ARG A 312 -3.06 -9.04 47.70
C ARG A 312 -3.82 -8.56 46.44
N GLY A 313 -3.81 -9.37 45.38
CA GLY A 313 -4.45 -9.06 44.10
C GLY A 313 -3.63 -8.14 43.18
N ILE A 314 -2.44 -7.71 43.61
CA ILE A 314 -1.54 -6.89 42.78
C ILE A 314 -0.49 -7.81 42.14
N PRO A 315 -0.36 -7.83 40.81
CA PRO A 315 0.66 -8.63 40.14
C PRO A 315 2.05 -8.05 40.43
N ILE A 316 2.92 -8.88 40.99
CA ILE A 316 4.30 -8.56 41.36
C ILE A 316 5.34 -9.41 40.60
N GLY A 317 4.88 -10.35 39.78
CA GLY A 317 5.76 -11.24 39.04
C GLY A 317 4.99 -12.21 38.14
N LYS A 318 5.69 -13.22 37.63
CA LYS A 318 5.14 -14.26 36.76
C LYS A 318 5.76 -15.63 37.00
N VAL A 319 4.99 -16.68 36.71
CA VAL A 319 5.50 -18.06 36.64
C VAL A 319 6.34 -18.24 35.38
N THR A 320 7.51 -18.83 35.50
CA THR A 320 8.44 -19.06 34.37
C THR A 320 8.75 -20.53 34.12
N GLY A 321 8.39 -21.43 35.03
CA GLY A 321 8.54 -22.86 34.80
C GLY A 321 7.80 -23.69 35.83
N ILE A 322 7.28 -24.83 35.40
CA ILE A 322 6.61 -25.81 36.26
C ILE A 322 7.21 -27.18 35.92
N SER A 323 7.77 -27.86 36.91
CA SER A 323 8.31 -29.22 36.74
C SER A 323 7.82 -30.17 37.83
N LEU A 324 8.00 -31.47 37.59
CA LEU A 324 7.66 -32.53 38.53
C LEU A 324 8.94 -33.24 38.95
N GLU A 325 9.23 -33.24 40.24
CA GLU A 325 10.40 -33.90 40.81
C GLU A 325 9.95 -35.08 41.67
N LEU A 326 10.57 -36.24 41.46
CA LEU A 326 10.47 -37.40 42.34
C LEU A 326 11.78 -37.54 43.11
N ASP A 327 11.73 -37.35 44.42
CA ASP A 327 12.86 -37.68 45.28
C ASP A 327 12.97 -39.20 45.40
N LYS A 328 13.97 -39.76 44.72
CA LYS A 328 14.23 -41.21 44.69
C LYS A 328 14.61 -41.80 46.04
N LYS A 329 15.02 -40.98 47.02
CA LYS A 329 15.39 -41.46 48.37
C LYS A 329 14.19 -41.58 49.29
N THR A 330 13.23 -40.66 49.16
CA THR A 330 12.05 -40.56 50.03
C THR A 330 10.76 -41.02 49.36
N ALA A 331 10.80 -41.26 48.04
CA ALA A 331 9.65 -41.49 47.17
C ALA A 331 8.62 -40.33 47.19
N GLU A 332 9.05 -39.15 47.63
CA GLU A 332 8.20 -37.97 47.68
C GLU A 332 8.15 -37.28 46.31
N ILE A 333 6.94 -36.94 45.86
CA ILE A 333 6.72 -36.19 44.63
C ILE A 333 6.48 -34.73 45.00
N ARG A 334 7.28 -33.83 44.43
CA ARG A 334 7.14 -32.38 44.62
C ARG A 334 7.01 -31.68 43.28
N VAL A 335 6.33 -30.54 43.31
CA VAL A 335 6.15 -29.69 42.14
C VAL A 335 6.86 -28.35 42.37
N PRO A 336 8.14 -28.22 41.99
CA PRO A 336 8.79 -26.92 41.98
C PRO A 336 8.22 -26.04 40.87
N VAL A 337 7.80 -24.84 41.27
CA VAL A 337 7.34 -23.77 40.39
C VAL A 337 8.37 -22.66 40.45
N THR A 338 9.00 -22.37 39.32
CA THR A 338 9.93 -21.25 39.18
C THR A 338 9.13 -19.98 38.89
N VAL A 339 9.42 -18.92 39.64
CA VAL A 339 8.79 -17.60 39.49
C VAL A 339 9.83 -16.51 39.37
N GLU A 340 9.50 -15.46 38.62
CA GLU A 340 10.25 -14.21 38.53
C GLU A 340 9.44 -13.10 39.19
N LEU A 341 10.01 -12.47 40.24
CA LEU A 341 9.39 -11.38 41.00
C LEU A 341 10.11 -10.06 40.69
N ASP A 342 9.36 -8.98 40.50
CA ASP A 342 9.92 -7.64 40.32
C ASP A 342 9.83 -6.84 41.62
N PRO A 343 10.95 -6.64 42.33
CA PRO A 343 10.96 -5.91 43.60
C PRO A 343 10.58 -4.43 43.43
N GLN A 344 10.71 -3.85 42.23
CA GLN A 344 10.34 -2.44 41.98
C GLN A 344 8.82 -2.22 42.06
N ARG A 345 8.03 -3.29 42.00
CA ARG A 345 6.57 -3.25 42.17
C ARG A 345 6.14 -3.12 43.63
N ILE A 346 7.07 -3.28 44.57
CA ILE A 346 6.83 -3.14 46.01
C ILE A 346 7.52 -1.85 46.47
N SER A 347 6.73 -0.81 46.73
CA SER A 347 7.26 0.41 47.32
C SER A 347 7.50 0.19 48.81
N ILE A 348 8.77 0.24 49.23
CA ILE A 348 9.15 0.16 50.64
C ILE A 348 8.88 1.53 51.27
N VAL A 349 7.85 1.60 52.11
CA VAL A 349 7.55 2.78 52.92
C VAL A 349 8.01 2.52 54.35
N ASN A 350 8.71 3.48 54.97
CA ASN A 350 9.31 3.37 56.31
C ASN A 350 10.30 2.21 56.42
N ASN A 351 11.52 2.42 55.90
CA ASN A 351 12.61 1.45 55.89
C ASN A 351 13.06 1.09 57.31
N LEU A 352 12.36 0.14 57.94
CA LEU A 352 12.79 -0.48 59.18
C LEU A 352 14.05 -1.32 58.87
N PRO A 353 15.21 -1.01 59.46
CA PRO A 353 16.41 -1.81 59.22
C PRO A 353 16.18 -3.23 59.77
N GLY A 354 16.11 -4.22 58.86
CA GLY A 354 16.00 -5.63 59.23
C GLY A 354 14.99 -6.47 58.44
N VAL A 355 14.10 -5.86 57.63
CA VAL A 355 13.21 -6.62 56.75
C VAL A 355 14.02 -7.17 55.57
N SER A 356 14.21 -8.49 55.56
CA SER A 356 14.94 -9.22 54.52
C SER A 356 14.01 -9.58 53.36
N ASP A 357 14.55 -9.81 52.16
CA ASP A 357 13.82 -10.41 51.03
C ASP A 357 13.08 -11.69 51.44
N LYS A 358 13.58 -12.40 52.45
CA LYS A 358 12.94 -13.58 53.03
C LYS A 358 11.59 -13.27 53.70
N ASP A 359 11.48 -12.14 54.39
CA ASP A 359 10.25 -11.74 55.09
C ASP A 359 9.14 -11.36 54.10
N VAL A 360 9.53 -10.82 52.93
CA VAL A 360 8.62 -10.57 51.80
C VAL A 360 8.11 -11.89 51.21
N MET A 361 8.97 -12.91 51.12
CA MET A 361 8.61 -14.23 50.60
C MET A 361 7.65 -15.01 51.52
N GLU A 362 7.69 -14.80 52.84
CA GLU A 362 6.71 -15.44 53.75
C GLU A 362 5.29 -14.86 53.62
N GLN A 363 5.13 -13.71 52.98
CA GLN A 363 3.83 -13.06 52.73
C GLN A 363 3.19 -13.47 51.40
N LEU A 364 3.92 -14.23 50.56
CA LEU A 364 3.50 -14.76 49.26
C LEU A 364 3.06 -16.22 49.40
#